data_AF-A0AA35WRS4-F1
#
_entry.id   AF-A0AA35WRS4-F1
#
_cell.length_a   1.000
_cell.length_b   1.000
_cell.length_c   1.000
_cell.angle_alpha   90.00
_cell.angle_beta   90.00
_cell.angle_gamma   90.00
#
_symmetry.space_group_name_H-M   'P 1'
#
loop_
_entity.id
_entity.type
_entity.pdbx_description
1 polymer ?
#
loop_
_entity_poly.entity_id
_entity_poly.type
_entity_poly.pdbx_seq_one_letter_code
_entity_poly.pdbx_strand_id
1 'polypeptide(L)'
;MLEKERVDIATGEVSRERWYLLTSLSSRRCAPKELLQVIRNHWSVENSLHHVKDRSWDEDVHTLRRPGLGEVYASLVNTALNALRLEGWFPLQMSMPLRAKTCAFRPTQTIARLRG
;
A
#
# COMPACT_ATOMS: atom_id res chain seq x y z
N MET A 1 25.43 -0.74 -2.46
CA MET A 1 25.25 0.39 -1.55
C MET A 1 24.40 1.42 -2.26
N LEU A 2 23.36 1.92 -1.61
CA LEU A 2 22.59 3.08 -2.06
C LEU A 2 22.71 4.19 -1.02
N GLU A 3 22.76 5.43 -1.49
CA GLU A 3 22.62 6.61 -0.63
C GLU A 3 21.21 7.17 -0.82
N LYS A 4 20.52 7.40 0.29
CA LYS A 4 19.19 7.98 0.33
C LYS A 4 19.30 9.33 1.02
N GLU A 5 18.80 10.35 0.35
CA GLU A 5 18.60 11.67 0.93
C GLU A 5 17.09 11.92 1.07
N ARG A 6 16.67 12.40 2.22
CA ARG A 6 15.29 12.80 2.51
C ARG A 6 15.31 14.25 2.97
N VAL A 7 14.38 15.04 2.46
CA VAL A 7 14.13 16.41 2.92
C VAL A 7 12.77 16.42 3.61
N ASP A 8 12.73 16.91 4.85
CA ASP A 8 11.48 17.24 5.51
C ASP A 8 10.95 18.55 4.91
N ILE A 9 9.74 18.51 4.34
CA ILE A 9 9.16 19.65 3.63
C ILE A 9 8.75 20.77 4.60
N ALA A 10 8.38 20.43 5.84
CA ALA A 10 7.93 21.38 6.82
C ALA A 10 9.09 22.11 7.50
N THR A 11 10.19 21.40 7.80
CA THR A 11 11.34 21.97 8.52
C THR A 11 12.52 22.32 7.60
N GLY A 12 12.58 21.76 6.39
CA GLY A 12 13.72 21.87 5.49
C GLY A 12 14.92 21.01 5.88
N GLU A 13 14.80 20.20 6.94
CA GLU A 13 15.90 19.34 7.40
C GLU A 13 16.22 18.24 6.40
N VAL A 14 17.52 18.02 6.17
CA VAL A 14 18.03 16.99 5.26
C VAL A 14 18.60 15.83 6.08
N SER A 15 18.08 14.62 5.86
CA SER A 15 18.62 13.40 6.44
C SER A 15 19.24 12.50 5.36
N ARG A 16 20.42 11.94 5.65
CA ARG A 16 21.16 11.06 4.73
C ARG A 16 21.35 9.69 5.35
N GLU A 17 21.07 8.65 4.58
CA GLU A 17 21.17 7.25 5.01
C GLU A 17 21.94 6.44 3.96
N ARG A 18 22.74 5.47 4.42
CA ARG A 18 23.42 4.49 3.56
C ARG A 18 22.78 3.13 3.72
N TRP A 19 22.30 2.58 2.62
CA TRP A 19 21.60 1.31 2.58
C TRP A 19 22.47 0.25 1.90
N TYR A 20 22.63 -0.89 2.56
CA TYR A 20 23.29 -2.07 2.00
C TYR A 20 22.21 -3.09 1.65
N LEU A 21 22.06 -3.37 0.36
CA LEU A 21 21.04 -4.28 -0.15
C LEU A 21 21.70 -5.58 -0.59
N LEU A 22 21.04 -6.69 -0.26
CA LEU A 22 21.42 -8.01 -0.73
C LEU A 22 20.52 -8.40 -1.90
N THR A 23 21.11 -8.86 -3.00
CA THR A 23 20.36 -9.30 -4.19
C THR A 23 21.08 -10.45 -4.87
N SER A 24 20.31 -11.36 -5.47
CA SER A 24 20.81 -12.41 -6.37
C SER A 24 21.09 -11.89 -7.79
N LEU A 25 20.70 -10.64 -8.08
CA LEU A 25 20.97 -9.99 -9.37
C LEU A 25 22.44 -9.60 -9.45
N SER A 26 23.14 -10.17 -10.43
CA SER A 26 24.53 -9.82 -10.73
C SER A 26 24.58 -8.51 -11.50
N SER A 27 25.67 -7.75 -11.35
CA SER A 27 25.93 -6.51 -12.11
C SER A 27 25.88 -6.65 -13.64
N ARG A 28 26.10 -7.86 -14.18
CA ARG A 28 25.96 -8.16 -15.61
C ARG A 28 24.50 -8.28 -16.10
N ARG A 29 23.57 -8.57 -15.18
CA ARG A 29 22.15 -8.83 -15.48
C ARG A 29 21.24 -7.66 -15.15
N CYS A 30 21.72 -6.70 -14.36
CA CYS A 30 20.94 -5.57 -13.89
C CYS A 30 21.88 -4.38 -13.70
N ALA A 31 21.71 -3.35 -14.50
CA ALA A 31 22.46 -2.11 -14.36
C ALA A 31 22.08 -1.39 -13.06
N PRO A 32 22.96 -0.55 -12.49
CA PRO A 32 22.66 0.17 -11.24
C PRO A 32 21.35 0.97 -11.27
N LYS A 33 21.01 1.58 -12.41
CA LYS A 33 19.76 2.33 -12.60
C LYS A 33 18.52 1.42 -12.56
N GLU A 34 18.61 0.24 -13.15
CA GLU A 34 17.53 -0.76 -13.14
C GLU A 34 17.34 -1.32 -11.74
N LEU A 35 18.43 -1.61 -11.03
CA LEU A 35 18.40 -2.06 -9.64
C LEU A 35 17.72 -1.02 -8.74
N LEU A 36 18.05 0.26 -8.91
CA LEU A 36 17.40 1.36 -8.20
C LEU A 36 15.89 1.39 -8.49
N GLN A 37 15.47 1.17 -9.74
CA GLN A 37 14.05 1.12 -10.10
C GLN A 37 13.34 -0.05 -9.43
N VAL A 38 13.95 -1.24 -9.44
CA VAL A 38 13.41 -2.43 -8.75
C VAL A 38 13.22 -2.15 -7.26
N ILE A 39 14.21 -1.54 -6.61
CA ILE A 39 14.14 -1.20 -5.19
C ILE A 39 13.03 -0.19 -4.93
N ARG A 40 12.91 0.88 -5.73
CA ARG A 40 11.82 1.85 -5.59
C ARG A 40 10.45 1.21 -5.77
N ASN A 41 10.31 0.31 -6.74
CA ASN A 41 9.07 -0.43 -6.98
C ASN A 41 8.74 -1.37 -5.82
N HIS A 42 9.74 -2.02 -5.22
CA HIS A 42 9.54 -2.85 -4.03
C HIS A 42 8.96 -2.03 -2.87
N TRP A 43 9.54 -0.85 -2.58
CA TRP A 43 9.01 0.05 -1.55
C TRP A 43 7.65 0.66 -1.88
N SER A 44 7.24 0.68 -3.15
CA SER A 44 5.90 1.14 -3.52
C SER A 44 4.78 0.24 -2.94
N VAL A 45 5.09 -1.02 -2.65
CA VAL A 45 4.17 -1.95 -1.98
C VAL A 45 3.83 -1.46 -0.58
N GLU A 46 4.83 -1.01 0.18
CA GLU A 46 4.64 -0.46 1.52
C GLU A 46 3.68 0.74 1.51
N ASN A 47 3.95 1.72 0.63
CA ASN A 47 3.15 2.92 0.55
C ASN A 47 1.74 2.68 0.00
N SER A 48 1.59 1.76 -0.97
CA SER A 48 0.34 1.57 -1.69
C SER A 48 -0.56 0.54 -1.02
N LEU A 49 0.00 -0.50 -0.42
CA LEU A 49 -0.74 -1.60 0.21
C LEU A 49 -0.74 -1.46 1.72
N HIS A 50 0.43 -1.60 2.37
CA HIS A 50 0.52 -1.68 3.83
C HIS A 50 -0.01 -0.43 4.51
N HIS A 51 0.50 0.75 4.15
CA HIS A 51 -0.01 2.01 4.71
C HIS A 51 -1.53 2.19 4.54
N VAL A 52 -2.11 1.76 3.42
CA VAL A 52 -3.57 1.86 3.20
C VAL A 52 -4.31 0.90 4.14
N LYS A 53 -3.86 -0.34 4.29
CA LYS A 53 -4.49 -1.30 5.19
C LYS A 53 -4.36 -0.84 6.65
N ASP A 54 -3.17 -0.42 7.06
CA ASP A 54 -2.87 -0.07 8.45
C ASP A 54 -3.57 1.22 8.88
N ARG A 55 -3.62 2.23 8.00
CA ARG A 55 -4.10 3.59 8.35
C ARG A 55 -5.47 3.94 7.82
N SER A 56 -5.89 3.34 6.70
CA SER A 56 -7.20 3.66 6.09
C SER A 56 -8.26 2.63 6.46
N TRP A 57 -7.83 1.40 6.78
CA TRP A 57 -8.69 0.28 7.19
C TRP A 57 -8.43 -0.15 8.63
N ASP A 58 -7.59 0.59 9.36
CA ASP A 58 -7.27 0.39 10.77
C ASP A 58 -6.89 -1.08 11.09
N GLU A 59 -6.25 -1.80 10.15
CA GLU A 59 -5.90 -3.21 10.31
C GLU A 59 -5.12 -3.47 11.60
N ASP A 60 -4.16 -2.61 11.93
CA ASP A 60 -3.35 -2.69 13.15
C ASP A 60 -4.14 -2.48 14.45
N VAL A 61 -5.28 -1.80 14.38
CA VAL A 61 -6.15 -1.58 15.55
C VAL A 61 -6.95 -2.84 15.86
N HIS A 62 -7.16 -3.72 14.88
CA HIS A 62 -7.94 -4.94 15.06
C HIS A 62 -7.18 -5.97 15.90
N THR A 63 -7.67 -6.21 17.12
CA THR A 63 -7.15 -7.26 17.99
C THR A 63 -7.91 -8.57 17.78
N LEU A 64 -7.53 -9.32 16.75
CA LEU A 64 -8.07 -10.66 16.50
C LEU A 64 -7.36 -11.69 17.37
N ARG A 65 -8.08 -12.34 18.29
CA ARG A 65 -7.50 -13.23 19.33
C ARG A 65 -7.64 -14.72 19.06
N ARG A 66 -8.25 -15.12 17.94
CA ARG A 66 -8.38 -16.54 17.58
C ARG A 66 -7.39 -16.90 16.46
N PRO A 67 -6.72 -18.06 16.53
CA PRO A 67 -5.88 -18.56 15.44
C PRO A 67 -6.64 -18.58 14.11
N GLY A 68 -5.96 -18.24 13.01
CA GLY A 68 -6.53 -18.23 11.66
C GLY A 68 -7.40 -17.00 11.32
N LEU A 69 -7.92 -16.25 12.30
CA LEU A 69 -8.73 -15.06 11.98
C LEU A 69 -7.93 -13.94 11.33
N GLY A 70 -6.64 -13.80 11.67
CA GLY A 70 -5.77 -12.80 11.03
C GLY A 70 -5.65 -13.02 9.52
N GLU A 71 -5.48 -14.28 9.09
CA GLU A 71 -5.38 -14.63 7.67
C GLU A 71 -6.69 -14.37 6.92
N VAL A 72 -7.82 -14.78 7.51
CA VAL A 72 -9.15 -14.53 6.93
C VAL A 72 -9.40 -13.02 6.83
N TYR A 73 -9.07 -12.26 7.87
CA TYR A 73 -9.24 -10.82 7.88
C TYR A 73 -8.38 -10.13 6.81
N ALA A 74 -7.08 -10.46 6.75
CA ALA A 74 -6.18 -9.94 5.74
C ALA A 74 -6.68 -10.25 4.31
N SER A 75 -7.21 -11.45 4.09
CA SER A 75 -7.79 -11.87 2.81
C SER A 75 -9.03 -11.04 2.44
N LEU A 76 -9.92 -10.76 3.39
CA LEU A 76 -11.09 -9.92 3.19
C LEU A 76 -10.71 -8.47 2.88
N VAL A 77 -9.78 -7.89 3.64
CA VAL A 77 -9.28 -6.53 3.42
C VAL A 77 -8.62 -6.41 2.04
N ASN A 78 -7.76 -7.37 1.66
CA ASN A 78 -7.14 -7.40 0.34
C ASN A 78 -8.18 -7.51 -0.78
N THR A 79 -9.19 -8.36 -0.62
CA THR A 79 -10.26 -8.53 -1.60
C THR A 79 -11.05 -7.23 -1.77
N ALA A 80 -11.44 -6.59 -0.67
CA ALA A 80 -12.20 -5.35 -0.71
C ALA A 80 -11.37 -4.19 -1.28
N LEU A 81 -10.08 -4.10 -0.93
CA LEU A 81 -9.17 -3.09 -1.49
C LEU A 81 -9.01 -3.26 -3.00
N ASN A 82 -8.85 -4.49 -3.47
CA ASN A 82 -8.73 -4.79 -4.89
C ASN A 82 -10.03 -4.47 -5.64
N ALA A 83 -11.20 -4.81 -5.08
CA ALA A 83 -12.48 -4.39 -5.64
C ALA A 83 -12.53 -2.86 -5.80
N LEU A 84 -12.23 -2.09 -4.74
CA LEU A 84 -12.23 -0.61 -4.82
C LEU A 84 -11.23 -0.01 -5.82
N ARG A 85 -10.16 -0.74 -6.17
CA ARG A 85 -9.16 -0.31 -7.17
C ARG A 85 -9.59 -0.63 -8.60
N LEU A 86 -10.22 -1.78 -8.80
CA LEU A 86 -10.71 -2.20 -10.10
C LEU A 86 -11.98 -1.44 -10.49
N GLU A 87 -12.77 -1.02 -9.51
CA GLU A 87 -13.99 -0.27 -9.77
C GLU A 87 -13.73 1.16 -10.23
N GLY A 88 -14.25 1.51 -11.40
CA GLY A 88 -14.16 2.84 -12.00
C GLY A 88 -15.19 3.85 -11.43
N TRP A 89 -15.89 3.52 -10.36
CA TRP A 89 -17.02 4.33 -9.86
C TRP A 89 -16.60 5.60 -9.11
N PHE A 90 -15.34 5.65 -8.65
CA PHE A 90 -14.82 6.74 -7.87
C PHE A 90 -13.89 7.62 -8.70
N PRO A 91 -13.94 8.95 -8.52
CA PRO A 91 -12.98 9.84 -9.16
C PRO A 91 -11.53 9.45 -8.80
N LEU A 92 -10.61 9.56 -9.75
CA LEU A 92 -9.21 9.19 -9.56
C LEU A 92 -8.55 9.93 -8.38
N GLN A 93 -8.95 11.18 -8.16
CA GLN A 93 -8.49 12.04 -7.07
C GLN A 93 -9.05 11.67 -5.70
N MET A 94 -10.07 10.82 -5.61
CA MET A 94 -10.64 10.41 -4.32
C MET A 94 -9.72 9.39 -3.64
N SER A 95 -9.29 9.70 -2.41
CA SER A 95 -8.41 8.83 -1.63
C SER A 95 -9.07 7.49 -1.29
N MET A 96 -8.28 6.42 -1.21
CA MET A 96 -8.74 5.08 -0.82
C MET A 96 -9.55 5.06 0.49
N PRO A 97 -9.12 5.72 1.59
CA PRO A 97 -9.93 5.80 2.81
C PRO A 97 -11.32 6.41 2.58
N LEU A 98 -11.43 7.46 1.73
CA LEU A 98 -12.71 8.10 1.47
C LEU A 98 -13.63 7.21 0.62
N ARG A 99 -13.06 6.48 -0.35
CA ARG A 99 -13.79 5.45 -1.13
C ARG A 99 -14.35 4.37 -0.21
N ALA A 100 -13.51 3.81 0.66
CA ALA A 100 -13.89 2.77 1.61
C ALA A 100 -15.00 3.26 2.57
N LYS A 101 -14.86 4.45 3.17
CA LYS A 101 -15.89 5.07 4.01
C LYS A 101 -17.20 5.27 3.25
N THR A 102 -17.15 5.76 2.01
CA THR A 102 -18.34 5.95 1.18
C THR A 102 -19.08 4.63 0.96
N CYS A 103 -18.34 3.56 0.68
CA CYS A 103 -18.92 2.23 0.53
C CYS A 103 -19.55 1.70 1.82
N ALA A 104 -18.88 1.90 2.96
CA ALA A 104 -19.34 1.47 4.28
C ALA A 104 -20.61 2.21 4.74
N PHE A 105 -20.73 3.51 4.45
CA PHE A 105 -21.91 4.31 4.79
C PHE A 105 -23.08 4.12 3.81
N ARG A 106 -22.88 3.45 2.67
CA ARG A 106 -23.92 3.17 1.66
C ARG A 106 -23.91 1.70 1.22
N PRO A 107 -24.07 0.76 2.17
CA PRO A 107 -23.82 -0.66 1.90
C PRO A 107 -24.73 -1.23 0.82
N THR A 108 -26.02 -0.86 0.80
CA THR A 108 -26.97 -1.34 -0.21
C THR A 108 -26.60 -0.88 -1.62
N GLN A 109 -26.14 0.37 -1.77
CA GLN A 109 -25.69 0.89 -3.06
C GLN A 109 -24.38 0.23 -3.49
N THR A 110 -23.44 0.04 -2.56
CA THR A 110 -22.18 -0.67 -2.81
C THR A 110 -22.43 -2.08 -3.30
N ILE A 111 -23.28 -2.84 -2.60
CA ILE A 111 -23.63 -4.21 -2.97
C ILE A 111 -24.34 -4.25 -4.33
N ALA A 112 -25.25 -3.32 -4.61
CA ALA A 112 -25.93 -3.25 -5.90
C ALA A 112 -24.94 -3.04 -7.05
N ARG A 113 -23.92 -2.19 -6.84
CA ARG A 113 -22.90 -1.94 -7.86
C ARG A 113 -21.94 -3.12 -8.05
N LEU A 114 -21.62 -3.87 -6.98
CA LEU A 114 -20.77 -5.08 -7.06
C LEU A 114 -21.46 -6.28 -7.73
N ARG A 115 -22.79 -6.23 -7.91
CA ARG A 115 -23.60 -7.28 -8.55
C ARG A 115 -23.85 -7.03 -10.04
N GLY A 116 -23.32 -5.94 -10.59
CA GLY A 116 -23.49 -5.52 -11.98
C GLY A 116 -22.88 -6.48 -12.99
#